data_AF-A0A382PWJ6-F1
#
_entry.id   AF-A0A382PWJ6-F1
#
_cell.length_a   1.000
_cell.length_b   1.000
_cell.length_c   1.000
_cell.angle_alpha   90.00
_cell.angle_beta   90.00
_cell.angle_gamma   90.00
#
_symmetry.space_group_name_H-M   'P 1'
#
loop_
_entity.id
_entity.type
_entity.pdbx_description
1 polymer ?
#
loop_
_entity_poly.entity_id
_entity_poly.type
_entity_poly.pdbx_seq_one_letter_code
_entity_poly.pdbx_strand_id
1 'polypeptide(L)'
;MSRVIILFLAATFTLLADWPQWRGPNRNGLVMGSAPLLNAFPKDGPRQLWKSEPIPSNDDGGHGSVIVAGNRVYMGIVWHSDLPSEKRELNDLVLRRLGHRNLDSSPELVEKMEKARMGLSPRLRGEKLKEWTDKWMEENLTKSQKQSLPGWIGSRFKKGKAAIPYADLRRLGKNSGRVFPSGQAFRKWLDDEGFSDLVKEQVIKTVPASVRVAKDVVVCMDATTGKTLWKTEAPGVPTGRKSSSTPCVADGKVFSAGSTHAHCLDAITGKRLWSVELPSKGPASSFLVAGGKAFIMAGKLFAIDVKTGKEAWRSNEIS
;
A
#
# COMPACT_ATOMS: atom_id res chain seq x y z
N MET A 1 11.52 -49.15 -53.43
CA MET A 1 12.14 -48.13 -52.54
C MET A 1 11.04 -47.20 -52.04
N SER A 2 10.49 -47.46 -50.85
CA SER A 2 9.47 -46.61 -50.25
C SER A 2 10.13 -45.47 -49.48
N ARG A 3 9.84 -44.22 -49.89
CA ARG A 3 10.29 -43.02 -49.19
C ARG A 3 9.42 -42.79 -47.96
N VAL A 4 10.02 -42.83 -46.78
CA VAL A 4 9.41 -42.38 -45.53
C VAL A 4 9.61 -40.87 -45.43
N ILE A 5 8.51 -40.11 -45.37
CA ILE A 5 8.53 -38.67 -45.10
C ILE A 5 8.34 -38.51 -43.58
N ILE A 6 9.36 -38.01 -42.90
CA ILE A 6 9.28 -37.65 -41.48
C ILE A 6 8.81 -36.19 -41.42
N LEU A 7 7.56 -35.99 -40.99
CA LEU A 7 7.05 -34.66 -40.64
C LEU A 7 7.59 -34.25 -39.27
N PHE A 8 8.45 -33.24 -39.24
CA PHE A 8 8.78 -32.52 -38.01
C PHE A 8 7.59 -31.61 -37.64
N LEU A 9 6.85 -32.00 -36.60
CA LEU A 9 5.88 -31.12 -35.97
C LEU A 9 6.66 -30.06 -35.17
N ALA A 10 6.86 -28.89 -35.75
CA ALA A 10 7.35 -27.74 -35.01
C ALA A 10 6.22 -27.23 -34.10
N ALA A 11 6.28 -27.58 -32.82
CA ALA A 11 5.40 -26.99 -31.81
C ALA A 11 5.76 -25.49 -31.69
N THR A 12 4.93 -24.63 -32.26
CA THR A 12 4.98 -23.19 -32.01
C THR A 12 4.54 -22.96 -30.58
N PHE A 13 5.49 -22.90 -29.64
CA PHE A 13 5.23 -22.28 -28.35
C PHE A 13 4.90 -20.82 -28.63
N THR A 14 3.62 -20.46 -28.49
CA THR A 14 3.24 -19.07 -28.26
C THR A 14 3.86 -18.67 -26.93
N LEU A 15 5.07 -18.12 -26.99
CA LEU A 15 5.64 -17.36 -25.88
C LEU A 15 4.67 -16.21 -25.63
N LEU A 16 3.81 -16.37 -24.63
CA LEU A 16 3.12 -15.22 -24.04
C LEU A 16 4.19 -14.18 -23.74
N ALA A 17 3.97 -12.94 -24.19
CA ALA A 17 4.95 -11.89 -24.04
C ALA A 17 5.24 -11.67 -22.54
N ASP A 18 6.46 -12.02 -22.12
CA ASP A 18 6.89 -11.86 -20.74
C ASP A 18 7.03 -10.38 -20.38
N TRP A 19 6.58 -10.03 -19.18
CA TRP A 19 6.72 -8.71 -18.56
C TRP A 19 7.34 -8.85 -17.17
N PRO A 20 8.64 -9.22 -17.09
CA PRO A 20 9.24 -9.72 -15.85
C PRO A 20 9.65 -8.62 -14.87
N GLN A 21 9.59 -7.34 -15.28
CA GLN A 21 10.08 -6.21 -14.49
C GLN A 21 9.32 -4.93 -14.84
N TRP A 22 9.48 -3.89 -14.01
CA TRP A 22 8.92 -2.56 -14.30
C TRP A 22 9.41 -2.07 -15.68
N ARG A 23 8.45 -1.62 -16.50
CA ARG A 23 8.63 -1.15 -17.88
C ARG A 23 8.99 -2.28 -18.88
N GLY A 24 8.77 -3.54 -18.49
CA GLY A 24 8.84 -4.67 -19.39
C GLY A 24 10.25 -5.19 -19.67
N PRO A 25 10.40 -6.15 -20.59
CA PRO A 25 11.66 -6.85 -20.84
C PRO A 25 12.79 -5.89 -21.23
N ASN A 26 12.47 -4.86 -22.02
CA ASN A 26 13.43 -3.86 -22.51
C ASN A 26 13.47 -2.58 -21.67
N ARG A 27 12.71 -2.50 -20.56
CA ARG A 27 12.62 -1.34 -19.66
C ARG A 27 12.17 -0.03 -20.31
N ASN A 28 11.62 -0.09 -21.52
CA ASN A 28 11.16 1.08 -22.27
C ASN A 28 9.66 1.33 -22.09
N GLY A 29 8.91 0.38 -21.54
CA GLY A 29 7.46 0.47 -21.37
C GLY A 29 6.69 0.19 -22.66
N LEU A 30 7.33 -0.43 -23.65
CA LEU A 30 6.74 -0.73 -24.95
C LEU A 30 6.49 -2.24 -25.07
N VAL A 31 5.30 -2.59 -25.57
CA VAL A 31 5.00 -3.96 -26.02
C VAL A 31 5.15 -3.98 -27.54
N MET A 32 6.12 -4.73 -28.06
CA MET A 32 6.32 -4.88 -29.50
C MET A 32 5.44 -6.02 -30.02
N GLY A 33 4.74 -5.80 -31.13
CA GLY A 33 3.92 -6.85 -31.76
C GLY A 33 2.67 -7.25 -30.98
N SER A 34 2.16 -6.40 -30.08
CA SER A 34 0.89 -6.64 -29.40
C SER A 34 -0.29 -6.43 -30.33
N ALA A 35 -1.42 -7.06 -29.99
CA ALA A 35 -2.71 -6.65 -30.54
C ALA A 35 -2.92 -5.14 -30.32
N PRO A 36 -3.55 -4.43 -31.26
CA PRO A 36 -3.91 -3.03 -31.07
C PRO A 36 -4.69 -2.84 -29.77
N LEU A 37 -4.35 -1.79 -29.02
CA LEU A 37 -5.15 -1.42 -27.86
C LEU A 37 -6.56 -1.05 -28.31
N LEU A 38 -7.55 -1.43 -27.52
CA LEU A 38 -8.92 -1.00 -27.76
C LEU A 38 -9.01 0.53 -27.57
N ASN A 39 -9.59 1.22 -28.54
CA ASN A 39 -9.86 2.66 -28.43
C ASN A 39 -10.97 2.97 -27.41
N ALA A 40 -11.80 1.97 -27.08
CA ALA A 40 -12.79 2.03 -26.01
C ALA A 40 -13.03 0.62 -25.46
N PHE A 41 -13.25 0.51 -24.14
CA PHE A 41 -13.73 -0.76 -23.58
C PHE A 41 -15.17 -1.05 -24.07
N PRO A 42 -15.54 -2.34 -24.18
CA PRO A 42 -16.93 -2.72 -24.41
C PRO A 42 -17.85 -2.11 -23.35
N LYS A 43 -19.13 -1.89 -23.68
CA LYS A 43 -20.13 -1.32 -22.76
C LYS A 43 -20.23 -2.11 -21.45
N ASP A 44 -20.12 -3.44 -21.54
CA ASP A 44 -20.17 -4.35 -20.39
C ASP A 44 -18.78 -4.63 -19.78
N GLY A 45 -17.76 -3.90 -20.23
CA GLY A 45 -16.38 -4.04 -19.80
C GLY A 45 -15.59 -5.13 -20.53
N PRO A 46 -14.28 -5.26 -20.24
CA PRO A 46 -13.48 -6.36 -20.76
C PRO A 46 -13.97 -7.70 -20.20
N ARG A 47 -13.90 -8.74 -21.03
CA ARG A 47 -14.23 -10.11 -20.60
C ARG A 47 -13.32 -10.53 -19.45
N GLN A 48 -13.89 -10.83 -18.29
CA GLN A 48 -13.16 -11.45 -17.19
C GLN A 48 -12.80 -12.90 -17.56
N LEU A 49 -11.50 -13.19 -17.66
CA LEU A 49 -11.02 -14.55 -17.95
C LEU A 49 -11.00 -15.41 -16.68
N TRP A 50 -10.53 -14.85 -15.58
CA TRP A 50 -10.48 -15.50 -14.27
C TRP A 50 -10.43 -14.43 -13.17
N LYS A 51 -10.60 -14.88 -11.94
CA LYS A 51 -10.43 -14.09 -10.72
C LYS A 51 -9.69 -14.95 -9.71
N SER A 52 -8.63 -14.40 -9.12
CA SER A 52 -7.85 -15.10 -8.10
C SER A 52 -8.65 -15.25 -6.79
N GLU A 53 -8.09 -15.99 -5.84
CA GLU A 53 -8.48 -15.88 -4.44
C GLU A 53 -8.33 -14.43 -3.93
N PRO A 54 -9.02 -14.04 -2.85
CA PRO A 54 -8.85 -12.72 -2.24
C PRO A 54 -7.42 -12.50 -1.75
N ILE A 55 -6.79 -11.44 -2.26
CA ILE A 55 -5.47 -11.00 -1.84
C ILE A 55 -5.65 -9.64 -1.15
N PRO A 56 -5.11 -9.46 0.08
CA PRO A 56 -5.22 -8.19 0.78
C PRO A 56 -4.61 -7.04 -0.01
N SER A 57 -5.19 -5.86 0.17
CA SER A 57 -4.73 -4.62 -0.45
C SER A 57 -4.94 -3.44 0.50
N ASN A 58 -4.62 -2.23 0.07
CA ASN A 58 -4.82 -1.01 0.86
C ASN A 58 -4.08 -1.10 2.20
N ASP A 59 -4.81 -0.96 3.30
CA ASP A 59 -4.25 -0.98 4.65
C ASP A 59 -3.85 -2.39 5.09
N ASP A 60 -4.37 -3.43 4.42
CA ASP A 60 -4.13 -4.84 4.72
C ASP A 60 -3.03 -5.47 3.86
N GLY A 61 -2.64 -4.88 2.74
CA GLY A 61 -1.70 -5.51 1.80
C GLY A 61 -0.80 -4.57 1.01
N GLY A 62 -1.01 -3.26 1.08
CA GLY A 62 -0.40 -2.30 0.15
C GLY A 62 -1.07 -2.30 -1.23
N HIS A 63 -0.39 -1.71 -2.22
CA HIS A 63 -0.81 -1.66 -3.62
C HIS A 63 0.27 -2.24 -4.53
N GLY A 64 0.89 -3.36 -4.11
CA GLY A 64 1.91 -4.03 -4.90
C GLY A 64 1.42 -4.32 -6.32
N SER A 65 2.28 -4.07 -7.31
CA SER A 65 1.98 -4.41 -8.70
C SER A 65 2.31 -5.87 -8.99
N VAL A 66 1.85 -6.35 -10.15
CA VAL A 66 2.11 -7.70 -10.63
C VAL A 66 3.12 -7.67 -11.77
N ILE A 67 3.87 -8.76 -11.93
CA ILE A 67 4.67 -9.04 -13.13
C ILE A 67 4.28 -10.40 -13.69
N VAL A 68 4.49 -10.58 -15.00
CA VAL A 68 4.18 -11.85 -15.68
C VAL A 68 5.44 -12.39 -16.32
N ALA A 69 5.80 -13.64 -16.03
CA ALA A 69 6.95 -14.30 -16.65
C ALA A 69 6.73 -15.82 -16.73
N GLY A 70 6.89 -16.42 -17.90
CA GLY A 70 6.77 -17.86 -18.09
C GLY A 70 5.40 -18.42 -17.71
N ASN A 71 4.32 -17.79 -18.18
CA ASN A 71 2.92 -18.13 -17.85
C ASN A 71 2.59 -18.04 -16.34
N ARG A 72 3.34 -17.23 -15.59
CA ARG A 72 3.15 -17.05 -14.15
C ARG A 72 3.01 -15.58 -13.80
N VAL A 73 2.07 -15.27 -12.92
CA VAL A 73 1.89 -13.95 -12.33
C VAL A 73 2.54 -13.94 -10.96
N TYR A 74 3.40 -12.97 -10.67
CA TYR A 74 4.05 -12.83 -9.37
C TYR A 74 3.66 -11.50 -8.73
N MET A 75 3.46 -11.55 -7.41
CA MET A 75 3.12 -10.37 -6.63
C MET A 75 3.77 -10.44 -5.25
N GLY A 76 4.33 -9.31 -4.80
CA GLY A 76 4.85 -9.14 -3.45
C GLY A 76 3.92 -8.23 -2.65
N ILE A 77 3.56 -8.66 -1.45
CA ILE A 77 2.65 -7.93 -0.55
C ILE A 77 3.15 -8.03 0.88
N VAL A 78 2.92 -6.97 1.66
CA VAL A 78 3.02 -7.04 3.11
C VAL A 78 1.63 -7.34 3.63
N TRP A 79 1.38 -8.61 3.89
CA TRP A 79 0.08 -9.13 4.32
C TRP A 79 -0.12 -8.85 5.80
N HIS A 80 -0.96 -7.87 6.11
CA HIS A 80 -1.32 -7.51 7.46
C HIS A 80 -2.52 -8.32 7.94
N SER A 81 -2.55 -8.61 9.23
CA SER A 81 -3.71 -9.17 9.91
C SER A 81 -3.83 -8.57 11.30
N ASP A 82 -5.03 -8.67 11.87
CA ASP A 82 -5.31 -8.21 13.23
C ASP A 82 -5.45 -9.43 14.13
N LEU A 83 -4.64 -9.51 15.18
CA LEU A 83 -4.73 -10.55 16.19
C LEU A 83 -5.36 -9.98 17.46
N PRO A 84 -6.31 -10.70 18.11
CA PRO A 84 -6.86 -10.30 19.40
C PRO A 84 -5.76 -9.95 20.40
N SER A 85 -5.94 -8.87 21.17
CA SER A 85 -4.97 -8.43 22.15
C SER A 85 -5.57 -7.63 23.29
N GLU A 86 -5.00 -7.78 24.48
CA GLU A 86 -5.25 -6.87 25.60
C GLU A 86 -4.65 -5.48 25.36
N LYS A 87 -3.57 -5.40 24.58
CA LYS A 87 -2.90 -4.14 24.27
C LYS A 87 -3.80 -3.23 23.43
N ARG A 88 -3.59 -1.92 23.56
CA ARG A 88 -4.19 -0.91 22.69
C ARG A 88 -3.09 -0.09 22.05
N GLU A 89 -3.27 0.30 20.80
CA GLU A 89 -2.27 1.08 20.08
C GLU A 89 -2.91 2.27 19.39
N LEU A 90 -2.33 3.45 19.59
CA LEU A 90 -2.69 4.66 18.86
C LEU A 90 -1.80 4.78 17.61
N ASN A 91 -1.98 3.87 16.65
CA ASN A 91 -1.19 3.86 15.42
C ASN A 91 -1.74 4.81 14.34
N ASP A 92 -0.97 5.00 13.27
CA ASP A 92 -1.32 5.87 12.13
C ASP A 92 -2.66 5.51 11.48
N LEU A 93 -3.03 4.22 11.44
CA LEU A 93 -4.31 3.77 10.90
C LEU A 93 -5.48 4.26 11.77
N VAL A 94 -5.38 4.11 13.09
CA VAL A 94 -6.35 4.64 14.05
C VAL A 94 -6.47 6.16 13.89
N LEU A 95 -5.35 6.88 13.91
CA LEU A 95 -5.34 8.34 13.81
C LEU A 95 -5.99 8.84 12.51
N ARG A 96 -5.74 8.17 11.39
CA ARG A 96 -6.41 8.49 10.13
C ARG A 96 -7.90 8.18 10.17
N ARG A 97 -8.35 7.10 10.82
CA ARG A 97 -9.78 6.79 11.02
C ARG A 97 -10.48 7.83 11.90
N LEU A 98 -9.79 8.36 12.91
CA LEU A 98 -10.25 9.50 13.71
C LEU A 98 -10.28 10.82 12.91
N GLY A 99 -9.60 10.86 11.76
CA GLY A 99 -9.53 12.03 10.90
C GLY A 99 -8.42 12.99 11.31
N HIS A 100 -7.33 12.53 11.91
CA HIS A 100 -6.16 13.37 12.13
C HIS A 100 -5.49 13.73 10.78
N ARG A 101 -5.21 15.03 10.62
CA ARG A 101 -4.28 15.59 9.63
C ARG A 101 -3.27 16.48 10.33
N ASN A 102 -2.02 16.46 9.90
CA ASN A 102 -1.02 17.43 10.34
C ASN A 102 -1.19 18.72 9.51
N LEU A 103 -1.64 19.79 10.17
CA LEU A 103 -1.83 21.13 9.62
C LEU A 103 -1.09 22.16 10.48
N ASP A 104 -0.04 21.74 11.20
CA ASP A 104 0.73 22.62 12.08
C ASP A 104 1.39 23.78 11.31
N SER A 105 1.65 23.61 10.01
CA SER A 105 2.10 24.67 9.09
C SER A 105 0.99 25.57 8.54
N SER A 106 -0.27 25.37 8.95
CA SER A 106 -1.44 26.15 8.49
C SER A 106 -2.40 26.47 9.65
N PRO A 107 -1.92 27.13 10.73
CA PRO A 107 -2.74 27.41 11.91
C PRO A 107 -3.96 28.28 11.61
N GLU A 108 -3.83 29.28 10.74
CA GLU A 108 -4.94 30.16 10.35
C GLU A 108 -6.08 29.41 9.65
N LEU A 109 -5.75 28.43 8.81
CA LEU A 109 -6.75 27.58 8.17
C LEU A 109 -7.53 26.77 9.21
N VAL A 110 -6.82 26.20 10.18
CA VAL A 110 -7.43 25.43 11.27
C VAL A 110 -8.42 26.30 12.04
N GLU A 111 -8.02 27.52 12.40
CA GLU A 111 -8.89 28.45 13.12
C GLU A 111 -10.15 28.81 12.33
N LYS A 112 -10.00 29.23 11.07
CA LYS A 112 -11.12 29.56 10.18
C LYS A 112 -12.07 28.37 10.01
N MET A 113 -11.53 27.17 9.80
CA MET A 113 -12.30 25.95 9.62
C MET A 113 -13.07 25.59 10.90
N GLU A 114 -12.44 25.60 12.06
CA GLU A 114 -13.09 25.23 13.32
C GLU A 114 -14.17 26.24 13.71
N LYS A 115 -13.93 27.54 13.48
CA LYS A 115 -14.94 28.59 13.66
C LYS A 115 -16.14 28.37 12.76
N ALA A 116 -15.91 28.10 11.47
CA ALA A 116 -16.97 27.84 10.50
C ALA A 116 -17.76 26.58 10.88
N ARG A 117 -17.07 25.48 11.22
CA ARG A 117 -17.67 24.21 11.66
C ARG A 117 -18.60 24.37 12.86
N MET A 118 -18.19 25.15 13.86
CA MET A 118 -18.97 25.36 15.07
C MET A 118 -20.18 26.28 14.86
N GLY A 119 -20.10 27.20 13.89
CA GLY A 119 -21.17 28.11 13.50
C GLY A 119 -22.22 27.52 12.55
N LEU A 120 -22.03 26.28 12.08
CA LEU A 120 -22.96 25.63 11.15
C LEU A 120 -24.34 25.41 11.77
N SER A 121 -25.38 25.87 11.07
CA SER A 121 -26.76 25.60 11.45
C SER A 121 -27.07 24.10 11.37
N PRO A 122 -27.72 23.50 12.40
CA PRO A 122 -28.15 22.10 12.35
C PRO A 122 -29.12 21.77 11.21
N ARG A 123 -29.75 22.79 10.59
CA ARG A 123 -30.66 22.65 9.44
C ARG A 123 -29.94 22.62 8.10
N LEU A 124 -28.67 23.03 8.03
CA LEU A 124 -27.88 23.00 6.79
C LEU A 124 -27.40 21.56 6.53
N ARG A 125 -28.06 20.86 5.60
CA ARG A 125 -27.82 19.44 5.29
C ARG A 125 -27.99 19.16 3.80
N GLY A 126 -27.59 17.97 3.37
CA GLY A 126 -27.77 17.51 1.98
C GLY A 126 -27.01 18.38 0.98
N GLU A 127 -27.65 18.65 -0.16
CA GLU A 127 -27.07 19.46 -1.25
C GLU A 127 -26.72 20.88 -0.80
N LYS A 128 -27.57 21.52 0.01
CA LYS A 128 -27.29 22.86 0.54
C LYS A 128 -26.00 22.93 1.35
N LEU A 129 -25.71 21.89 2.14
CA LEU A 129 -24.45 21.81 2.88
C LEU A 129 -23.27 21.60 1.93
N LYS A 130 -23.45 20.80 0.88
CA LYS A 130 -22.41 20.56 -0.12
C LYS A 130 -22.07 21.87 -0.86
N GLU A 131 -23.06 22.58 -1.37
CA GLU A 131 -22.87 23.87 -2.05
C GLU A 131 -22.18 24.90 -1.15
N TRP A 132 -22.62 25.01 0.11
CA TRP A 132 -21.97 25.89 1.08
C TRP A 132 -20.53 25.48 1.35
N THR A 133 -20.27 24.18 1.46
CA THR A 133 -18.93 23.62 1.71
C THR A 133 -17.99 23.90 0.53
N ASP A 134 -18.46 23.69 -0.70
CA ASP A 134 -17.69 23.94 -1.91
C ASP A 134 -17.35 25.43 -2.03
N LYS A 135 -18.31 26.31 -1.76
CA LYS A 135 -18.08 27.77 -1.71
C LYS A 135 -17.06 28.15 -0.64
N TRP A 136 -17.21 27.62 0.57
CA TRP A 136 -16.27 27.89 1.66
C TRP A 136 -14.84 27.45 1.29
N MET A 137 -14.68 26.29 0.67
CA MET A 137 -13.37 25.80 0.22
C MET A 137 -12.77 26.67 -0.87
N GLU A 138 -13.59 27.18 -1.78
CA GLU A 138 -13.14 28.04 -2.87
C GLU A 138 -12.54 29.35 -2.34
N GLU A 139 -13.18 29.93 -1.33
CA GLU A 139 -12.80 31.18 -0.69
C GLU A 139 -11.63 31.05 0.31
N ASN A 140 -11.42 29.88 0.92
CA ASN A 140 -10.51 29.72 2.06
C ASN A 140 -9.28 28.83 1.81
N LEU A 141 -9.27 28.03 0.74
CA LEU A 141 -8.14 27.13 0.46
C LEU A 141 -7.20 27.66 -0.61
N THR A 142 -5.89 27.46 -0.41
CA THR A 142 -4.90 27.67 -1.47
C THR A 142 -5.01 26.60 -2.56
N LYS A 143 -4.42 26.85 -3.74
CA LYS A 143 -4.38 25.88 -4.85
C LYS A 143 -3.82 24.52 -4.42
N SER A 144 -2.80 24.51 -3.56
CA SER A 144 -2.22 23.26 -3.03
C SER A 144 -3.16 22.56 -2.05
N GLN A 145 -3.79 23.30 -1.15
CA GLN A 145 -4.74 22.74 -0.17
C GLN A 145 -5.98 22.14 -0.83
N LYS A 146 -6.46 22.74 -1.93
CA LYS A 146 -7.58 22.21 -2.74
C LYS A 146 -7.31 20.82 -3.33
N GLN A 147 -6.06 20.37 -3.40
CA GLN A 147 -5.73 19.03 -3.90
C GLN A 147 -5.92 17.92 -2.86
N SER A 148 -5.81 18.24 -1.56
CA SER A 148 -5.69 17.22 -0.50
C SER A 148 -6.71 17.33 0.62
N LEU A 149 -7.25 18.53 0.87
CA LEU A 149 -8.12 18.81 2.01
C LEU A 149 -9.63 18.76 1.77
N PRO A 150 -10.20 18.93 0.54
CA PRO A 150 -11.65 19.05 0.37
C PRO A 150 -12.47 17.93 1.01
N GLY A 151 -12.14 16.67 0.72
CA GLY A 151 -12.87 15.53 1.30
C GLY A 151 -12.79 15.48 2.83
N TRP A 152 -11.65 15.88 3.39
CA TRP A 152 -11.45 15.89 4.83
C TRP A 152 -12.23 17.02 5.52
N ILE A 153 -12.12 18.25 5.03
CA ILE A 153 -12.86 19.40 5.57
C ILE A 153 -14.37 19.19 5.42
N GLY A 154 -14.83 18.72 4.27
CA GLY A 154 -16.24 18.44 4.03
C GLY A 154 -16.81 17.38 5.00
N SER A 155 -16.03 16.35 5.33
CA SER A 155 -16.41 15.37 6.36
C SER A 155 -16.57 16.02 7.73
N ARG A 156 -15.69 16.97 8.09
CA ARG A 156 -15.77 17.70 9.37
C ARG A 156 -17.00 18.61 9.42
N PHE A 157 -17.31 19.34 8.35
CA PHE A 157 -18.51 20.16 8.26
C PHE A 157 -19.78 19.33 8.32
N LYS A 158 -19.82 18.17 7.65
CA LYS A 158 -20.93 17.21 7.75
C LYS A 158 -21.16 16.73 9.18
N LYS A 159 -20.10 16.52 9.95
CA LYS A 159 -20.19 16.14 11.37
C LYS A 159 -20.54 17.32 12.28
N GLY A 160 -20.27 18.56 11.87
CA GLY A 160 -20.51 19.76 12.66
C GLY A 160 -19.89 19.63 14.06
N LYS A 161 -20.69 19.88 15.10
CA LYS A 161 -20.27 19.78 16.52
C LYS A 161 -19.86 18.37 16.95
N ALA A 162 -20.27 17.31 16.25
CA ALA A 162 -19.90 15.94 16.58
C ALA A 162 -18.50 15.52 16.07
N ALA A 163 -17.82 16.39 15.30
CA ALA A 163 -16.43 16.15 14.92
C ALA A 163 -15.50 16.34 16.14
N ILE A 164 -14.53 15.44 16.33
CA ILE A 164 -13.43 15.65 17.29
C ILE A 164 -12.76 17.00 16.99
N PRO A 165 -12.63 17.91 17.98
CA PRO A 165 -11.94 19.18 17.80
C PRO A 165 -10.54 18.99 17.22
N TYR A 166 -10.09 19.90 16.35
CA TYR A 166 -8.78 19.74 15.73
C TYR A 166 -7.65 19.73 16.77
N ALA A 167 -7.77 20.53 17.83
CA ALA A 167 -6.82 20.55 18.93
C ALA A 167 -6.63 19.16 19.56
N ASP A 168 -7.73 18.43 19.78
CA ASP A 168 -7.67 17.06 20.33
C ASP A 168 -7.10 16.06 19.31
N LEU A 169 -7.44 16.18 18.02
CA LEU A 169 -6.81 15.37 16.98
C LEU A 169 -5.29 15.60 16.91
N ARG A 170 -4.83 16.83 17.08
CA ARG A 170 -3.40 17.17 17.14
C ARG A 170 -2.74 16.55 18.36
N ARG A 171 -3.38 16.60 19.54
CA ARG A 171 -2.88 15.98 20.78
C ARG A 171 -2.78 14.45 20.67
N LEU A 172 -3.79 13.81 20.09
CA LEU A 172 -3.77 12.38 19.76
C LEU A 172 -2.62 12.08 18.78
N GLY A 173 -2.45 12.92 17.75
CA GLY A 173 -1.36 12.82 16.77
C GLY A 173 0.04 12.84 17.38
N LYS A 174 0.28 13.69 18.38
CA LYS A 174 1.55 13.74 19.13
C LYS A 174 1.87 12.45 19.88
N ASN A 175 0.87 11.61 20.13
CA ASN A 175 1.00 10.30 20.76
C ASN A 175 0.95 9.14 19.75
N SER A 176 1.18 9.40 18.45
CA SER A 176 1.21 8.33 17.44
C SER A 176 2.25 7.26 17.79
N GLY A 177 1.88 5.99 17.60
CA GLY A 177 2.71 4.83 17.91
C GLY A 177 2.72 4.43 19.38
N ARG A 178 1.99 5.14 20.26
CA ARG A 178 1.90 4.78 21.68
C ARG A 178 1.14 3.46 21.85
N VAL A 179 1.76 2.54 22.58
CA VAL A 179 1.20 1.24 22.96
C VAL A 179 0.82 1.26 24.44
N PHE A 180 -0.37 0.78 24.76
CA PHE A 180 -0.89 0.63 26.10
C PHE A 180 -0.99 -0.85 26.45
N PRO A 181 -0.63 -1.25 27.68
CA PRO A 181 -0.59 -2.66 28.07
C PRO A 181 -1.98 -3.31 28.14
N SER A 182 -3.03 -2.53 28.41
CA SER A 182 -4.41 -3.02 28.51
C SER A 182 -5.43 -1.98 28.04
N GLY A 183 -6.66 -2.42 27.77
CA GLY A 183 -7.79 -1.53 27.55
C GLY A 183 -8.13 -0.64 28.75
N GLN A 184 -7.76 -1.03 29.97
CA GLN A 184 -7.93 -0.20 31.17
C GLN A 184 -6.87 0.92 31.24
N ALA A 185 -5.61 0.58 31.00
CA ALA A 185 -4.52 1.56 30.94
C ALA A 185 -4.76 2.61 29.85
N PHE A 186 -5.32 2.19 28.72
CA PHE A 186 -5.70 3.10 27.65
C PHE A 186 -6.80 4.10 28.06
N ARG A 187 -7.86 3.63 28.72
CA ARG A 187 -8.95 4.49 29.20
C ARG A 187 -8.47 5.47 30.26
N LYS A 188 -7.69 4.98 31.23
CA LYS A 188 -7.07 5.83 32.25
C LYS A 188 -6.23 6.94 31.62
N TRP A 189 -5.43 6.62 30.60
CA TRP A 189 -4.67 7.65 29.88
C TRP A 189 -5.57 8.71 29.23
N LEU A 190 -6.68 8.31 28.60
CA LEU A 190 -7.62 9.27 28.02
C LEU A 190 -8.23 10.22 29.07
N ASP A 191 -8.51 9.70 30.27
CA ASP A 191 -8.99 10.49 31.40
C ASP A 191 -7.90 11.43 31.95
N ASP A 192 -6.67 10.94 32.11
CA ASP A 192 -5.51 11.73 32.58
C ASP A 192 -5.17 12.87 31.61
N GLU A 193 -5.39 12.68 30.31
CA GLU A 193 -5.28 13.74 29.30
C GLU A 193 -6.46 14.74 29.34
N GLY A 194 -7.52 14.47 30.09
CA GLY A 194 -8.67 15.38 30.18
C GLY A 194 -9.42 15.54 28.84
N PHE A 195 -9.48 14.49 28.02
CA PHE A 195 -10.34 14.51 26.83
C PHE A 195 -11.82 14.50 27.22
N SER A 196 -12.64 15.28 26.49
CA SER A 196 -14.10 15.25 26.66
C SER A 196 -14.70 13.87 26.38
N ASP A 197 -15.87 13.57 26.93
CA ASP A 197 -16.53 12.27 26.76
C ASP A 197 -16.77 11.93 25.28
N LEU A 198 -17.17 12.92 24.46
CA LEU A 198 -17.30 12.77 23.00
C LEU A 198 -16.02 12.23 22.36
N VAL A 199 -14.86 12.77 22.76
CA VAL A 199 -13.57 12.37 22.21
C VAL A 199 -13.19 10.99 22.72
N LYS A 200 -13.36 10.74 24.03
CA LYS A 200 -13.09 9.42 24.64
C LYS A 200 -13.89 8.32 23.97
N GLU A 201 -15.20 8.50 23.79
CA GLU A 201 -16.08 7.54 23.12
C GLU A 201 -15.64 7.25 21.69
N GLN A 202 -15.36 8.29 20.89
CA GLN A 202 -14.94 8.10 19.51
C GLN A 202 -13.57 7.41 19.41
N VAL A 203 -12.64 7.76 20.31
CA VAL A 203 -11.30 7.16 20.35
C VAL A 203 -11.37 5.70 20.78
N ILE A 204 -12.10 5.38 21.85
CA ILE A 204 -12.30 3.99 22.33
C ILE A 204 -12.98 3.14 21.27
N LYS A 205 -13.98 3.68 20.55
CA LYS A 205 -14.65 2.97 19.45
C LYS A 205 -13.72 2.69 18.26
N THR A 206 -12.72 3.55 18.04
CA THR A 206 -11.84 3.47 16.87
C THR A 206 -10.59 2.63 17.11
N VAL A 207 -10.06 2.65 18.35
CA VAL A 207 -8.91 1.82 18.74
C VAL A 207 -9.36 0.38 18.94
N PRO A 208 -8.89 -0.57 18.11
CA PRO A 208 -9.36 -1.94 18.17
C PRO A 208 -8.80 -2.68 19.38
N ALA A 209 -9.49 -3.76 19.78
CA ALA A 209 -9.00 -4.74 20.74
C ALA A 209 -8.09 -5.79 20.07
N SER A 210 -7.26 -5.33 19.14
CA SER A 210 -6.33 -6.15 18.38
C SER A 210 -5.02 -5.41 18.20
N VAL A 211 -3.95 -6.17 18.03
CA VAL A 211 -2.68 -5.65 17.52
C VAL A 211 -2.53 -6.07 16.08
N ARG A 212 -2.01 -5.15 15.29
CA ARG A 212 -1.75 -5.41 13.88
C ARG A 212 -0.42 -6.14 13.76
N VAL A 213 -0.41 -7.23 13.02
CA VAL A 213 0.79 -7.99 12.65
C VAL A 213 0.89 -8.06 11.14
N ALA A 214 2.04 -8.48 10.62
CA ALA A 214 2.22 -8.67 9.19
C ALA A 214 3.15 -9.83 8.86
N LYS A 215 3.02 -10.32 7.63
CA LYS A 215 3.96 -11.21 6.97
C LYS A 215 4.36 -10.61 5.64
N ASP A 216 5.63 -10.74 5.26
CA ASP A 216 6.00 -10.50 3.87
C ASP A 216 5.59 -11.72 3.06
N VAL A 217 4.86 -11.52 1.97
CA VAL A 217 4.34 -12.61 1.15
C VAL A 217 4.69 -12.36 -0.30
N VAL A 218 5.23 -13.39 -0.95
CA VAL A 218 5.30 -13.46 -2.41
C VAL A 218 4.40 -14.58 -2.87
N VAL A 219 3.48 -14.27 -3.78
CA VAL A 219 2.56 -15.23 -4.37
C VAL A 219 2.88 -15.39 -5.86
N CYS A 220 2.83 -16.63 -6.34
CA CYS A 220 2.89 -16.98 -7.74
C CYS A 220 1.59 -17.66 -8.15
N MET A 221 0.99 -17.19 -9.22
CA MET A 221 -0.25 -17.73 -9.78
C MET A 221 -0.04 -18.14 -11.23
N ASP A 222 -0.81 -19.13 -11.69
CA ASP A 222 -0.91 -19.48 -13.09
C ASP A 222 -1.65 -18.36 -13.85
N ALA A 223 -1.03 -17.83 -14.91
CA ALA A 223 -1.55 -16.66 -15.63
C ALA A 223 -2.82 -16.94 -16.44
N THR A 224 -3.13 -18.21 -16.70
CA THR A 224 -4.31 -18.63 -17.48
C THR A 224 -5.51 -18.90 -16.61
N THR A 225 -5.29 -19.37 -15.38
CA THR A 225 -6.37 -19.83 -14.49
C THR A 225 -6.53 -18.96 -13.24
N GLY A 226 -5.51 -18.15 -12.89
CA GLY A 226 -5.48 -17.38 -11.65
C GLY A 226 -5.28 -18.22 -10.38
N LYS A 227 -5.00 -19.53 -10.52
CA LYS A 227 -4.76 -20.42 -9.38
C LYS A 227 -3.39 -20.17 -8.79
N THR A 228 -3.30 -20.08 -7.46
CA THR A 228 -2.03 -20.01 -6.74
C THR A 228 -1.21 -21.28 -6.96
N LEU A 229 -0.02 -21.14 -7.53
CA LEU A 229 0.94 -22.23 -7.74
C LEU A 229 1.84 -22.41 -6.52
N TRP A 230 2.29 -21.31 -5.93
CA TRP A 230 3.02 -21.31 -4.68
C TRP A 230 2.87 -19.97 -3.96
N LYS A 231 3.08 -20.00 -2.65
CA LYS A 231 3.09 -18.84 -1.76
C LYS A 231 4.21 -18.97 -0.75
N THR A 232 5.06 -17.96 -0.66
CA THR A 232 6.17 -17.92 0.29
C THR A 232 5.93 -16.79 1.28
N GLU A 233 5.98 -17.13 2.58
CA GLU A 233 5.79 -16.18 3.67
C GLU A 233 7.11 -15.96 4.43
N ALA A 234 7.31 -14.76 4.94
CA ALA A 234 8.38 -14.40 5.87
C ALA A 234 7.80 -13.56 7.02
N PRO A 235 8.50 -13.48 8.17
CA PRO A 235 8.21 -12.47 9.17
C PRO A 235 8.16 -11.08 8.53
N GLY A 236 7.15 -10.29 8.87
CA GLY A 236 7.01 -8.92 8.43
C GLY A 236 6.55 -8.02 9.57
N VAL A 237 6.56 -6.71 9.33
CA VAL A 237 6.03 -5.72 10.26
C VAL A 237 4.95 -4.87 9.58
N PRO A 238 3.94 -4.39 10.33
CA PRO A 238 2.97 -3.48 9.79
C PRO A 238 3.61 -2.20 9.27
N THR A 239 3.36 -1.92 7.99
CA THR A 239 3.88 -0.72 7.28
C THR A 239 2.76 0.07 6.60
N GLY A 240 1.52 -0.39 6.75
CA GLY A 240 0.35 0.19 6.11
C GLY A 240 0.47 0.19 4.59
N ARG A 241 -0.01 1.27 3.95
CA ARG A 241 -0.06 1.40 2.48
C ARG A 241 1.31 1.59 1.81
N LYS A 242 2.35 1.92 2.57
CA LYS A 242 3.65 2.36 2.03
C LYS A 242 4.44 1.23 1.37
N SER A 243 4.29 0.00 1.85
CA SER A 243 4.96 -1.17 1.30
C SER A 243 4.28 -1.64 0.02
N SER A 244 4.61 -0.98 -1.08
CA SER A 244 4.19 -1.35 -2.42
C SER A 244 5.44 -1.50 -3.28
N SER A 245 5.79 -2.75 -3.58
CA SER A 245 6.91 -3.10 -4.47
C SER A 245 6.39 -3.98 -5.58
N THR A 246 6.80 -3.69 -6.81
CA THR A 246 6.66 -4.59 -7.94
C THR A 246 7.81 -5.60 -7.87
N PRO A 247 7.56 -6.92 -7.87
CA PRO A 247 8.64 -7.90 -7.98
C PRO A 247 9.41 -7.76 -9.30
N CYS A 248 10.63 -8.26 -9.34
CA CYS A 248 11.41 -8.42 -10.58
C CYS A 248 11.74 -9.90 -10.75
N VAL A 249 11.51 -10.44 -11.95
CA VAL A 249 11.97 -11.77 -12.35
C VAL A 249 13.19 -11.63 -13.25
N ALA A 250 14.28 -12.29 -12.87
CA ALA A 250 15.51 -12.34 -13.67
C ALA A 250 16.25 -13.65 -13.39
N ASP A 251 16.75 -14.30 -14.44
CA ASP A 251 17.57 -15.51 -14.36
C ASP A 251 16.96 -16.61 -13.45
N GLY A 252 15.65 -16.87 -13.64
CA GLY A 252 14.89 -17.86 -12.88
C GLY A 252 14.63 -17.49 -11.41
N LYS A 253 14.84 -16.23 -11.01
CA LYS A 253 14.66 -15.76 -9.64
C LYS A 253 13.65 -14.63 -9.55
N VAL A 254 12.92 -14.56 -8.45
CA VAL A 254 12.01 -13.47 -8.09
C VAL A 254 12.66 -12.63 -6.99
N PHE A 255 12.84 -11.34 -7.24
CA PHE A 255 13.31 -10.35 -6.27
C PHE A 255 12.11 -9.53 -5.81
N SER A 256 11.84 -9.51 -4.52
CA SER A 256 10.70 -8.80 -3.94
C SER A 256 11.09 -8.10 -2.66
N ALA A 257 10.63 -6.87 -2.48
CA ALA A 257 10.81 -6.13 -1.24
C ALA A 257 9.60 -6.35 -0.34
N GLY A 258 9.86 -6.78 0.88
CA GLY A 258 8.89 -6.85 1.95
C GLY A 258 8.91 -5.62 2.85
N SER A 259 8.38 -5.77 4.06
CA SER A 259 8.28 -4.70 5.05
C SER A 259 9.63 -4.31 5.67
N THR A 260 10.57 -5.24 5.79
CA THR A 260 11.89 -4.99 6.39
C THR A 260 13.02 -5.66 5.62
N HIS A 261 12.72 -6.60 4.74
CA HIS A 261 13.71 -7.42 4.06
C HIS A 261 13.48 -7.45 2.56
N ALA A 262 14.57 -7.60 1.82
CA ALA A 262 14.57 -8.08 0.46
C ALA A 262 14.52 -9.61 0.48
N HIS A 263 13.78 -10.18 -0.47
CA HIS A 263 13.66 -11.62 -0.64
C HIS A 263 14.04 -11.98 -2.08
N CYS A 264 14.88 -13.02 -2.23
CA CYS A 264 15.12 -13.66 -3.51
C CYS A 264 14.63 -15.10 -3.45
N LEU A 265 13.72 -15.44 -4.35
CA LEU A 265 13.08 -16.75 -4.43
C LEU A 265 13.39 -17.40 -5.77
N ASP A 266 13.43 -18.73 -5.80
CA ASP A 266 13.36 -19.49 -7.03
C ASP A 266 11.98 -19.27 -7.69
N ALA A 267 11.94 -18.90 -8.97
CA ALA A 267 10.71 -18.48 -9.63
C ALA A 267 9.72 -19.65 -9.85
N ILE A 268 10.23 -20.88 -9.95
CA ILE A 268 9.38 -22.05 -10.22
C ILE A 268 8.79 -22.62 -8.94
N THR A 269 9.62 -22.73 -7.90
CA THR A 269 9.28 -23.42 -6.65
C THR A 269 8.87 -22.48 -5.52
N GLY A 270 9.20 -21.19 -5.62
CA GLY A 270 9.00 -20.21 -4.54
C GLY A 270 9.99 -20.36 -3.38
N LYS A 271 10.93 -21.32 -3.45
CA LYS A 271 11.91 -21.55 -2.38
C LYS A 271 12.79 -20.32 -2.21
N ARG A 272 12.94 -19.86 -0.97
CA ARG A 272 13.83 -18.74 -0.64
C ARG A 272 15.29 -19.16 -0.86
N LEU A 273 15.97 -18.38 -1.69
CA LEU A 273 17.40 -18.52 -1.97
C LEU A 273 18.22 -17.71 -0.97
N TRP A 274 17.78 -16.47 -0.72
CA TRP A 274 18.36 -15.60 0.31
C TRP A 274 17.36 -14.53 0.76
N SER A 275 17.66 -13.88 1.88
CA SER A 275 17.00 -12.67 2.35
C SER A 275 18.01 -11.76 3.05
N VAL A 276 17.84 -10.45 2.91
CA VAL A 276 18.71 -9.44 3.52
C VAL A 276 17.86 -8.28 4.02
N GLU A 277 18.22 -7.73 5.19
CA GLU A 277 17.54 -6.56 5.75
C GLU A 277 17.73 -5.34 4.85
N LEU A 278 16.65 -4.58 4.68
CA LEU A 278 16.65 -3.35 3.90
C LEU A 278 17.02 -2.16 4.80
N PRO A 279 17.71 -1.12 4.27
CA PRO A 279 18.10 0.03 5.07
C PRO A 279 16.92 0.87 5.60
N SER A 280 15.72 0.71 5.04
CA SER A 280 14.49 1.34 5.53
C SER A 280 13.33 0.36 5.55
N LYS A 281 12.40 0.56 6.49
CA LYS A 281 11.16 -0.20 6.57
C LYS A 281 10.15 0.25 5.52
N GLY A 282 9.54 -0.72 4.84
CA GLY A 282 8.44 -0.57 3.91
C GLY A 282 8.75 0.35 2.72
N PRO A 283 9.79 0.05 1.92
CA PRO A 283 10.12 0.88 0.78
C PRO A 283 8.99 0.89 -0.24
N ALA A 284 8.61 2.08 -0.68
CA ALA A 284 7.73 2.29 -1.84
C ALA A 284 8.57 2.30 -3.13
N SER A 285 9.34 1.24 -3.35
CA SER A 285 10.26 1.10 -4.49
C SER A 285 10.26 -0.33 -5.00
N SER A 286 10.70 -0.53 -6.24
CA SER A 286 10.73 -1.83 -6.90
C SER A 286 12.16 -2.18 -7.33
N PHE A 287 12.45 -3.47 -7.43
CA PHE A 287 13.78 -3.94 -7.83
C PHE A 287 14.09 -3.68 -9.31
N LEU A 288 15.34 -3.34 -9.58
CA LEU A 288 15.97 -3.39 -10.90
C LEU A 288 17.14 -4.36 -10.85
N VAL A 289 17.18 -5.37 -11.72
CA VAL A 289 18.29 -6.34 -11.75
C VAL A 289 19.20 -6.10 -12.95
N ALA A 290 20.47 -5.76 -12.75
CA ALA A 290 21.43 -5.56 -13.84
C ALA A 290 22.86 -5.88 -13.40
N GLY A 291 23.68 -6.44 -14.30
CA GLY A 291 25.10 -6.69 -14.04
C GLY A 291 25.35 -7.54 -12.78
N GLY A 292 24.52 -8.56 -12.55
CA GLY A 292 24.59 -9.43 -11.37
C GLY A 292 24.18 -8.76 -10.05
N LYS A 293 23.51 -7.60 -10.08
CA LYS A 293 23.06 -6.87 -8.89
C LYS A 293 21.58 -6.56 -8.95
N ALA A 294 20.93 -6.59 -7.80
CA ALA A 294 19.57 -6.09 -7.60
C ALA A 294 19.64 -4.74 -6.89
N PHE A 295 19.06 -3.72 -7.50
CA PHE A 295 19.04 -2.34 -7.00
C PHE A 295 17.65 -1.98 -6.50
N ILE A 296 17.57 -1.29 -5.36
CA ILE A 296 16.32 -0.79 -4.78
C ILE A 296 16.55 0.52 -4.02
N MET A 297 15.56 1.42 -4.04
CA MET A 297 15.54 2.59 -3.15
C MET A 297 14.84 2.22 -1.84
N ALA A 298 15.61 2.17 -0.75
CA ALA A 298 15.09 1.87 0.57
C ALA A 298 15.78 2.78 1.60
N GLY A 299 15.38 4.06 1.61
CA GLY A 299 16.05 5.14 2.34
C GLY A 299 17.37 5.57 1.69
N LYS A 300 18.12 4.63 1.14
CA LYS A 300 19.32 4.82 0.31
C LYS A 300 19.22 3.95 -0.94
N LEU A 301 19.98 4.27 -1.98
CA LEU A 301 20.11 3.36 -3.12
C LEU A 301 20.96 2.17 -2.66
N PHE A 302 20.34 0.99 -2.65
CA PHE A 302 20.92 -0.23 -2.10
C PHE A 302 21.13 -1.24 -3.22
N ALA A 303 22.36 -1.76 -3.33
CA ALA A 303 22.74 -2.77 -4.32
C ALA A 303 23.05 -4.10 -3.63
N ILE A 304 22.41 -5.16 -4.08
CA ILE A 304 22.53 -6.51 -3.52
C ILE A 304 23.09 -7.44 -4.60
N ASP A 305 24.06 -8.28 -4.26
CA ASP A 305 24.54 -9.33 -5.15
C ASP A 305 23.44 -10.40 -5.37
N VAL A 306 23.06 -10.66 -6.62
CA VAL A 306 21.90 -11.52 -6.93
C VAL A 306 22.09 -12.98 -6.56
N LYS A 307 23.34 -13.44 -6.45
CA LYS A 307 23.66 -14.84 -6.15
C LYS A 307 23.66 -15.10 -4.65
N THR A 308 24.26 -14.18 -3.90
CA THR A 308 24.56 -14.37 -2.47
C THR A 308 23.61 -13.64 -1.54
N GLY A 309 22.91 -12.60 -2.02
CA GLY A 309 22.09 -11.73 -1.18
C GLY A 309 22.89 -10.77 -0.31
N LYS A 310 24.22 -10.73 -0.44
CA LYS A 310 25.07 -9.80 0.30
C LYS A 310 24.95 -8.39 -0.27
N GLU A 311 25.03 -7.39 0.62
CA GLU A 311 25.21 -5.99 0.20
C GLU A 311 26.46 -5.89 -0.69
N ALA A 312 26.28 -5.42 -1.91
CA ALA A 312 27.38 -5.10 -2.82
C ALA A 312 27.90 -3.68 -2.54
N TRP A 313 26.99 -2.73 -2.35
CA TRP A 313 27.24 -1.37 -1.91
C TRP A 313 25.92 -0.66 -1.58
N ARG A 314 26.00 0.49 -0.91
CA ARG A 314 24.87 1.42 -0.77
C ARG A 314 25.35 2.86 -1.00
N SER A 315 24.46 3.74 -1.48
CA SER A 315 24.77 5.16 -1.58
C SER A 315 24.96 5.78 -0.19
N ASN A 316 25.65 6.92 -0.13
CA ASN A 316 25.52 7.82 1.02
C ASN A 316 24.08 8.36 1.11
N GLU A 317 23.79 9.17 2.12
CA GLU A 317 22.51 9.88 2.18
C GLU A 317 22.31 10.70 0.90
N ILE A 318 21.21 10.42 0.20
CA ILE A 318 20.78 11.18 -0.96
C ILE A 318 19.83 12.24 -0.39
N SER A 319 20.34 13.47 -0.24
CA SER A 319 19.57 14.63 0.22
C SER A 319 18.50 15.05 -0.78
#